data_AF-A0A351Z4P8-F1
#
_entry.id   AF-A0A351Z4P8-F1
#
_cell.length_a   1.000
_cell.length_b   1.000
_cell.length_c   1.000
_cell.angle_alpha   90.00
_cell.angle_beta   90.00
_cell.angle_gamma   90.00
#
_symmetry.space_group_name_H-M   'P 1'
#
loop_
_entity.id
_entity.type
_entity.pdbx_description
1 polymer ?
#
loop_
_entity_poly.entity_id
_entity_poly.type
_entity_poly.pdbx_seq_one_letter_code
_entity_poly.pdbx_strand_id
1 'polypeptide(L)'
;MQALTILTDTIGNKAISTEIQKVRERVQEGQGISGPLRAAKYFTPMLVDMVAIGEESGNIDEMLGQISIHYDDEVEYAVKSLSDMIGP
;
A
#
# COMPACT_ATOMS: atom_id res chain seq x y z
N MET A 1 -2.68 13.98 -4.27
CA MET A 1 -1.45 14.54 -3.65
C MET A 1 -1.54 14.71 -2.14
N GLN A 2 -2.57 15.40 -1.61
CA GLN A 2 -2.71 15.63 -0.17
C GLN A 2 -2.77 14.33 0.65
N ALA A 3 -3.44 13.28 0.13
CA ALA A 3 -3.50 11.97 0.76
C ALA A 3 -2.12 11.33 1.01
N LEU A 4 -1.18 11.40 0.05
CA LEU A 4 0.17 10.85 0.22
C LEU A 4 1.00 11.64 1.25
N THR A 5 0.75 12.95 1.37
CA THR A 5 1.36 13.77 2.43
C THR A 5 0.83 13.36 3.79
N ILE A 6 -0.48 13.21 3.95
CA ILE A 6 -1.09 12.74 5.21
C ILE A 6 -0.54 11.36 5.58
N LEU A 7 -0.41 10.44 4.63
CA LEU A 7 0.17 9.11 4.86
C LEU A 7 1.63 9.18 5.33
N THR A 8 2.45 10.04 4.72
CA THR A 8 3.87 10.17 5.13
C THR A 8 4.04 10.71 6.54
N ASP A 9 3.13 11.59 6.97
CA ASP A 9 3.13 12.20 8.32
C ASP A 9 2.54 11.27 9.39
N THR A 10 1.61 10.38 9.00
CA THR A 10 0.91 9.49 9.93
C THR A 10 1.61 8.13 10.10
N ILE A 11 2.36 7.68 9.10
CA ILE A 11 3.00 6.36 9.14
C ILE A 11 4.19 6.38 10.11
N GLY A 12 4.11 5.58 11.18
CA GLY A 12 5.16 5.51 12.22
C GLY A 12 6.46 4.84 11.77
N ASN A 13 6.48 4.21 10.59
CA ASN A 13 7.65 3.53 10.04
C ASN A 13 8.43 4.43 9.08
N LYS A 14 9.64 4.84 9.47
CA LYS A 14 10.48 5.76 8.68
C LYS A 14 10.89 5.18 7.32
N ALA A 15 11.10 3.87 7.23
CA ALA A 15 11.49 3.24 5.97
C ALA A 15 10.33 3.27 4.96
N ILE A 16 9.12 2.95 5.40
CA ILE A 16 7.92 3.03 4.54
C ILE A 16 7.59 4.48 4.20
N SER A 17 7.66 5.40 5.17
CA SER A 17 7.48 6.84 4.93
C SER A 17 8.41 7.36 3.82
N THR A 18 9.68 6.94 3.85
CA THR A 18 10.67 7.32 2.82
C THR A 18 10.29 6.80 1.43
N GLU A 19 9.79 5.57 1.33
CA GLU A 19 9.32 5.02 0.05
C GLU A 19 8.04 5.72 -0.46
N ILE A 20 7.08 6.02 0.42
CA ILE A 20 5.87 6.78 0.04
C ILE A 20 6.26 8.19 -0.42
N GLN A 21 7.25 8.82 0.21
CA GLN A 21 7.74 10.12 -0.23
C GLN A 21 8.31 10.07 -1.65
N LYS A 22 9.11 9.06 -1.99
CA LYS A 22 9.64 8.86 -3.35
C LYS A 22 8.52 8.63 -4.37
N VAL A 23 7.50 7.84 -4.00
CA VAL A 23 6.31 7.61 -4.84
C VAL A 23 5.61 8.94 -5.11
N ARG A 24 5.40 9.74 -4.05
CA ARG A 24 4.78 11.07 -4.15
C ARG A 24 5.53 11.99 -5.11
N GLU A 25 6.86 12.06 -5.00
CA GLU A 25 7.70 12.90 -5.85
C GLU A 25 7.57 12.52 -7.33
N ARG A 26 7.62 11.22 -7.64
CA ARG A 26 7.46 10.73 -9.03
C ARG A 26 6.07 11.00 -9.60
N VAL A 27 5.02 10.89 -8.78
CA VAL A 27 3.66 11.22 -9.20
C VAL A 27 3.51 12.72 -9.50
N GLN A 28 4.21 13.61 -8.76
CA GLN A 28 4.23 15.05 -9.05
C GLN A 28 4.92 15.38 -10.37
N GLU A 29 5.90 14.57 -10.77
CA GLU A 29 6.58 14.67 -12.06
C GLU A 29 5.72 14.17 -13.24
N GLY A 30 4.49 13.71 -12.98
CA GLY A 30 3.56 13.22 -13.99
C GLY A 30 3.72 11.73 -14.30
N GLN A 31 4.50 10.99 -13.52
CA GLN A 31 4.53 9.53 -13.61
C GLN A 31 3.27 8.93 -12.97
N GLY A 32 2.90 7.73 -13.43
CA GLY A 32 1.87 6.94 -12.75
C GLY A 32 2.29 6.50 -11.34
N ILE A 33 1.35 5.95 -10.57
CA ILE A 33 1.52 5.51 -9.19
C ILE A 33 2.12 4.09 -9.14
N SER A 34 1.69 3.21 -10.04
CA SER A 34 2.07 1.79 -10.05
C SER A 34 3.57 1.56 -10.26
N GLY A 35 4.20 2.31 -11.18
CA GLY A 35 5.62 2.22 -11.48
C GLY A 35 6.53 2.52 -10.27
N PRO A 36 6.36 3.67 -9.60
CA PRO A 36 7.07 3.99 -8.36
C PRO A 36 6.86 2.96 -7.24
N LEU A 37 5.64 2.44 -7.06
CA LEU A 37 5.35 1.40 -6.07
C LEU A 37 6.11 0.10 -6.37
N ARG A 38 6.21 -0.29 -7.65
CA ARG A 38 6.95 -1.48 -8.08
C ARG A 38 8.45 -1.42 -7.76
N ALA A 39 9.03 -0.22 -7.75
CA ALA A 39 10.44 -0.02 -7.40
C ALA A 39 10.70 0.02 -5.89
N ALA A 40 9.66 0.18 -5.07
CA ALA A 40 9.77 0.29 -3.64
C ALA A 40 9.75 -1.09 -2.95
N LYS A 41 10.56 -1.22 -1.90
CA LYS A 41 10.88 -2.51 -1.27
C LYS A 41 9.74 -3.14 -0.46
N TYR A 42 8.82 -2.32 0.05
CA TYR A 42 7.88 -2.73 1.09
C TYR A 42 6.46 -3.02 0.58
N PHE A 43 6.21 -2.84 -0.72
CA PHE A 43 4.90 -3.08 -1.31
C PHE A 43 4.81 -4.47 -1.92
N THR A 44 3.72 -5.17 -1.64
CA THR A 44 3.51 -6.53 -2.16
C THR A 44 3.19 -6.48 -3.66
N PRO A 45 3.51 -7.53 -4.44
CA PRO A 45 3.16 -7.59 -5.86
C PRO A 45 1.67 -7.34 -6.13
N MET A 46 0.80 -7.92 -5.29
CA MET A 46 -0.64 -7.72 -5.39
C MET A 46 -1.06 -6.25 -5.23
N LEU A 47 -0.49 -5.51 -4.27
CA LEU A 47 -0.79 -4.08 -4.13
C LEU A 47 -0.39 -3.32 -5.40
N VAL A 48 0.79 -3.62 -5.94
CA VAL A 48 1.30 -2.97 -7.16
C VAL A 48 0.39 -3.27 -8.35
N ASP A 49 -0.05 -4.52 -8.50
CA ASP A 49 -0.89 -4.95 -9.63
C ASP A 49 -2.31 -4.36 -9.52
N MET A 50 -2.91 -4.33 -8.33
CA MET A 50 -4.22 -3.71 -8.12
C MET A 50 -4.18 -2.20 -8.36
N VAL A 51 -3.11 -1.51 -7.94
CA VAL A 51 -2.93 -0.09 -8.26
C VAL A 51 -2.75 0.11 -9.77
N ALA A 52 -2.00 -0.76 -10.46
CA ALA A 52 -1.85 -0.68 -11.91
C ALA A 52 -3.20 -0.84 -12.63
N ILE A 53 -4.02 -1.82 -12.22
CA ILE A 53 -5.36 -2.04 -12.77
C ILE A 53 -6.27 -0.82 -12.50
N GLY A 54 -6.25 -0.29 -11.28
CA GLY A 54 -7.04 0.88 -10.90
C GLY A 54 -6.62 2.15 -11.63
N GLU A 55 -5.32 2.30 -11.88
CA GLU A 55 -4.75 3.41 -12.65
C GLU A 55 -5.14 3.34 -14.13
N GLU A 56 -5.06 2.16 -14.77
CA GLU A 56 -5.45 1.98 -16.17
C GLU A 56 -6.97 2.10 -16.41
N SER A 57 -7.77 1.59 -15.47
CA SER A 57 -9.24 1.63 -15.54
C SER A 57 -9.86 2.94 -15.04
N GLY A 58 -9.08 3.79 -14.35
CA GLY A 58 -9.58 4.99 -13.68
C GLY A 58 -10.31 4.74 -12.36
N ASN A 59 -10.31 3.50 -11.85
CA ASN A 59 -11.03 3.08 -10.64
C ASN A 59 -10.07 2.84 -9.45
N ILE A 60 -9.11 3.74 -9.24
CA ILE A 60 -8.08 3.56 -8.20
C ILE A 60 -8.66 3.50 -6.78
N ASP A 61 -9.71 4.28 -6.49
CA ASP A 61 -10.33 4.31 -5.17
C ASP A 61 -10.96 2.96 -4.81
N GLU A 62 -11.59 2.30 -5.79
CA GLU A 62 -12.16 0.97 -5.63
C GLU A 62 -11.07 -0.07 -5.36
N MET A 63 -9.99 -0.04 -6.15
CA MET A 63 -8.87 -0.97 -5.99
C MET A 63 -8.17 -0.79 -4.65
N LEU A 64 -7.97 0.46 -4.19
CA LEU A 64 -7.43 0.73 -2.85
C LEU A 64 -8.35 0.23 -1.74
N GLY A 65 -9.67 0.32 -1.92
CA GLY A 65 -10.65 -0.28 -1.01
C GLY A 65 -10.52 -1.79 -0.90
N GLN A 66 -10.37 -2.49 -2.02
CA GLN A 66 -10.14 -3.94 -2.05
C GLN A 66 -8.81 -4.34 -1.40
N ILE A 67 -7.74 -3.58 -1.65
CA ILE A 67 -6.44 -3.78 -0.99
C ILE A 67 -6.59 -3.67 0.53
N SER A 68 -7.33 -2.66 1.02
CA SER A 68 -7.55 -2.47 2.47
C SER A 68 -8.24 -3.66 3.09
N ILE A 69 -9.34 -4.14 2.49
CA ILE A 69 -10.09 -5.30 2.98
C ILE A 69 -9.18 -6.52 3.06
N HIS A 70 -8.41 -6.77 2.00
CA HIS A 70 -7.52 -7.91 1.97
C HIS A 70 -6.39 -7.84 3.01
N TYR A 71 -5.82 -6.65 3.24
CA TYR A 71 -4.81 -6.47 4.29
C TYR A 71 -5.39 -6.65 5.71
N ASP A 72 -6.62 -6.21 5.95
CA ASP A 72 -7.30 -6.44 7.23
C ASP A 72 -7.53 -7.95 7.47
N ASP A 73 -8.01 -8.67 6.45
CA ASP A 73 -8.21 -10.12 6.50
C ASP A 73 -6.89 -10.89 6.78
N GLU A 74 -5.80 -10.52 6.10
CA GLU A 74 -4.48 -11.11 6.31
C GLU A 74 -3.96 -10.89 7.73
N VAL A 75 -4.16 -9.69 8.29
CA VAL A 75 -3.77 -9.37 9.68
C VAL A 75 -4.61 -10.18 10.65
N GLU A 76 -5.93 -10.27 10.47
CA GLU A 76 -6.81 -11.07 11.33
C GLU A 76 -6.40 -12.54 11.32
N TYR A 77 -6.14 -13.10 10.14
CA TYR A 77 -5.67 -14.48 9.99
C TYR A 77 -4.33 -14.72 10.69
N ALA A 78 -3.38 -13.79 10.54
CA ALA A 78 -2.06 -13.89 11.16
C ALA A 78 -2.17 -13.82 12.70
N VAL A 79 -2.99 -12.93 13.25
CA VAL A 79 -3.23 -12.80 14.69
C VAL A 79 -3.90 -14.04 15.26
N LYS A 80 -4.90 -14.58 14.57
CA LYS A 80 -5.58 -15.82 14.95
C LYS A 80 -4.60 -16.99 14.95
N SER A 81 -3.85 -17.17 13.87
CA SER A 81 -2.87 -18.24 13.74
C SER A 81 -1.79 -18.17 14.83
N LEU A 82 -1.30 -16.97 15.15
CA LEU A 82 -0.35 -16.78 16.25
C LEU A 82 -0.96 -17.14 17.61
N SER A 83 -2.22 -16.77 17.84
CA SER A 83 -2.94 -17.10 19.07
C SER A 83 -3.12 -18.61 19.23
N ASP A 84 -3.48 -19.31 18.15
CA ASP A 84 -3.64 -20.77 18.13
C ASP A 84 -2.30 -21.50 18.38
N MET A 85 -1.17 -20.93 17.93
CA MET A 85 0.17 -21.50 18.14
C MET A 85 0.73 -21.33 19.56
N ILE A 86 0.27 -20.31 20.29
CA ILE A 86 0.76 -19.99 21.66
C ILE A 86 -0.25 -20.43 22.74
N GLY A 87 -1.50 -20.69 22.35
CA GLY A 87 -2.50 -21.32 23.22
C GLY A 87 -2.03 -22.68 23.75
N PRO A 88 -2.49 -23.12 24.92
CA PRO A 88 -2.10 -24.39 25.54
C PRO A 88 -2.40 -25.62 24.66
#